data_AF-A0A9E3RML6-F1
#
_entry.id   AF-A0A9E3RML6-F1
#
_cell.length_a   1.000
_cell.length_b   1.000
_cell.length_c   1.000
_cell.angle_alpha   90.00
_cell.angle_beta   90.00
_cell.angle_gamma   90.00
#
_symmetry.space_group_name_H-M   'P 1'
#
loop_
_entity.id
_entity.type
_entity.pdbx_description
1 polymer ?
#
loop_
_entity_poly.entity_id
_entity_poly.type
_entity_poly.pdbx_seq_one_letter_code
_entity_poly.pdbx_strand_id
1 'polypeptide(L)'
;MLSMIEVQCPHCGVRGQMMVPPLGALIVGPCPNCTEFVMVFCGRVLPLDKRVLMEGSAEERHAHLMGILTEFLDERVQKVVDQISPEMADGLHEYGIEPDEALPKTEALSDEGDEPVPVSSISQEEFEQFVHDDLPKLDNSVYFKTIFD
;
A
#
# COMPACT_ATOMS: atom_id res chain seq x y z
N MET A 1 0.20 16.38 -25.02
CA MET A 1 1.67 16.28 -24.78
C MET A 1 1.95 14.84 -24.39
N LEU A 2 2.89 14.16 -25.06
CA LEU A 2 3.23 12.78 -24.74
C LEU A 2 4.29 12.82 -23.64
N SER A 3 3.89 12.55 -22.40
CA SER A 3 4.80 12.50 -21.27
C SER A 3 5.59 11.20 -21.32
N MET A 4 6.93 11.29 -21.42
CA MET A 4 7.84 10.17 -21.30
C MET A 4 8.42 10.11 -19.89
N ILE A 5 8.71 8.90 -19.43
CA ILE A 5 9.42 8.63 -18.17
C ILE A 5 10.67 7.80 -18.45
N GLU A 6 11.74 8.07 -17.70
CA GLU A 6 12.93 7.22 -17.64
C GLU A 6 12.72 6.12 -16.60
N VAL A 7 13.02 4.89 -17.00
CA VAL A 7 12.91 3.70 -16.15
C VAL A 7 14.21 2.91 -16.20
N GLN A 8 14.55 2.22 -15.11
CA GLN A 8 15.77 1.42 -15.02
C GLN A 8 15.45 -0.02 -14.64
N CYS A 9 16.00 -0.98 -15.36
CA CYS A 9 15.85 -2.40 -15.02
C CYS A 9 16.61 -2.73 -13.73
N PRO A 10 15.98 -3.32 -12.70
CA PRO A 10 16.64 -3.70 -11.45
C PRO A 10 17.63 -4.87 -11.64
N HIS A 11 17.46 -5.68 -12.69
CA HIS A 11 18.28 -6.87 -12.93
C HIS A 11 19.60 -6.58 -13.66
N CYS A 12 19.59 -5.71 -14.66
CA CYS A 12 20.76 -5.42 -15.50
C CYS A 12 21.18 -3.95 -15.53
N GLY A 13 20.45 -3.06 -14.86
CA GLY A 13 20.76 -1.64 -14.76
C GLY A 13 20.53 -0.82 -16.03
N VAL A 14 20.09 -1.43 -17.14
CA VAL A 14 19.80 -0.70 -18.39
C VAL A 14 18.70 0.33 -18.15
N ARG A 15 18.87 1.52 -18.73
CA ARG A 15 17.88 2.60 -18.70
C ARG A 15 17.09 2.59 -20.00
N GLY A 16 15.79 2.82 -19.89
CA GLY A 16 14.86 2.90 -21.00
C GLY A 16 13.93 4.10 -20.83
N GLN A 17 13.31 4.52 -21.93
CA GLN A 17 12.25 5.51 -21.91
C GLN A 17 10.95 4.85 -22.33
N MET A 18 9.87 5.20 -21.65
CA MET A 18 8.53 4.74 -22.01
C MET A 18 7.50 5.84 -21.85
N MET A 19 6.40 5.69 -22.57
CA MET A 19 5.21 6.51 -22.39
C MET A 19 4.65 6.32 -20.99
N VAL A 20 4.24 7.41 -20.33
CA VAL A 20 3.54 7.34 -19.04
C VAL A 20 2.29 6.46 -19.20
N PRO A 21 2.20 5.33 -18.47
CA PRO A 21 1.01 4.50 -18.49
C PRO A 21 -0.20 5.26 -17.91
N PRO A 22 -1.44 4.85 -18.25
CA PRO A 22 -2.63 5.33 -17.55
C PRO A 22 -2.53 5.12 -16.04
N LEU A 23 -3.24 5.96 -15.27
CA LEU A 23 -3.30 5.80 -13.82
C LEU A 23 -3.83 4.41 -13.45
N GLY A 24 -3.20 3.78 -12.46
CA GLY A 24 -3.53 2.42 -12.03
C GLY A 24 -3.08 1.31 -12.99
N ALA A 25 -2.42 1.63 -14.11
CA ALA A 25 -1.91 0.60 -15.01
C ALA A 25 -0.71 -0.13 -14.40
N LEU A 26 -0.73 -1.46 -14.52
CA LEU A 26 0.36 -2.36 -14.14
C LEU A 26 0.82 -3.09 -15.40
N ILE A 27 2.11 -2.93 -15.74
CA ILE A 27 2.68 -3.52 -16.95
C ILE A 27 3.66 -4.61 -16.54
N VAL A 28 3.42 -5.84 -16.99
CA VAL A 28 4.32 -6.98 -16.76
C VAL A 28 4.95 -7.40 -18.08
N GLY A 29 6.26 -7.58 -18.09
CA GLY A 29 6.96 -8.09 -19.26
C GLY A 29 8.45 -8.31 -19.06
N PRO A 30 9.12 -8.95 -20.03
CA PRO A 30 10.56 -9.16 -19.98
C PRO A 30 11.32 -7.86 -20.29
N CYS A 31 12.45 -7.66 -19.62
CA CYS A 31 13.42 -6.64 -19.99
C CYS A 31 14.02 -6.97 -21.38
N PRO A 32 14.08 -6.01 -22.33
CA PRO A 32 14.63 -6.27 -23.67
C PRO A 32 16.12 -6.59 -23.68
N ASN A 33 16.85 -6.30 -22.59
CA ASN A 33 18.28 -6.54 -22.49
C ASN A 33 18.64 -7.88 -21.81
N CYS A 34 18.08 -8.16 -20.63
CA CYS A 34 18.41 -9.38 -19.87
C CYS A 34 17.33 -10.46 -19.91
N THR A 35 16.15 -10.18 -20.50
CA THR A 35 15.00 -11.11 -20.57
C THR A 35 14.40 -11.54 -19.23
N GLU A 36 14.84 -10.93 -18.13
CA GLU A 36 14.22 -11.10 -16.82
C GLU A 36 12.93 -10.32 -16.71
N PHE A 37 11.97 -10.86 -15.97
CA PHE A 37 10.65 -10.26 -15.84
C PHE A 37 10.69 -9.08 -14.87
N VAL A 38 9.96 -8.05 -15.27
CA VAL A 38 9.79 -6.83 -14.50
C VAL A 38 8.35 -6.36 -14.54
N MET A 39 7.96 -5.66 -13.49
CA MET A 39 6.70 -4.92 -13.40
C MET A 39 6.99 -3.43 -13.51
N VAL A 40 6.21 -2.67 -14.27
CA VAL A 40 6.20 -1.22 -14.19
C VAL A 40 4.93 -0.75 -13.49
N PHE A 41 5.10 -0.02 -12.40
CA PHE A 41 4.02 0.57 -11.61
C PHE A 41 4.45 1.96 -11.12
N CYS A 42 3.59 2.97 -11.33
CA CYS A 42 3.85 4.37 -10.94
C CYS A 42 5.25 4.89 -11.37
N GLY A 43 5.68 4.53 -12.59
CA GLY A 43 6.98 4.93 -13.15
C GLY A 43 8.20 4.26 -12.50
N ARG A 44 8.00 3.24 -11.66
CA ARG A 44 9.07 2.41 -11.08
C ARG A 44 9.05 1.04 -11.71
N VAL A 45 10.23 0.44 -11.82
CA VAL A 45 10.41 -0.93 -12.31
C VAL A 45 10.71 -1.82 -11.11
N LEU A 46 9.87 -2.83 -10.89
CA LEU A 46 9.99 -3.79 -9.81
C LEU A 46 10.43 -5.14 -10.39
N PRO A 47 11.35 -5.86 -9.72
CA PRO A 47 11.78 -7.17 -10.17
C PRO A 47 10.64 -8.19 -9.97
N LEU A 48 10.52 -9.14 -10.89
CA LEU A 48 9.61 -10.27 -10.75
C LEU A 48 10.37 -11.59 -10.85
N ASP A 49 9.86 -12.61 -10.18
CA ASP A 49 10.36 -13.97 -10.35
C ASP A 49 9.78 -14.57 -11.63
N LYS A 50 10.66 -14.79 -12.61
CA LYS A 50 10.33 -15.36 -13.90
C LYS A 50 9.74 -16.77 -13.81
N ARG A 51 10.17 -17.60 -12.85
CA ARG A 51 9.67 -18.96 -12.67
C ARG A 51 8.24 -18.93 -12.17
N VAL A 52 7.96 -18.11 -11.16
CA VAL A 52 6.60 -17.96 -10.63
C VAL A 52 5.63 -17.48 -11.70
N LEU A 53 6.04 -16.52 -12.54
CA LEU A 53 5.20 -16.00 -13.62
C LEU A 53 4.95 -16.99 -14.77
N MET A 54 5.93 -17.83 -15.10
CA MET A 54 5.82 -18.77 -16.23
C MET A 54 5.19 -20.11 -15.83
N GLU A 55 5.62 -20.64 -14.69
CA GLU A 55 5.35 -22.02 -14.27
C GLU A 55 4.36 -22.08 -13.10
N GLY A 56 4.24 -21.00 -12.32
CA GLY A 56 3.35 -20.97 -11.16
C GLY A 56 1.86 -21.00 -11.53
N SER A 57 1.02 -21.37 -10.57
CA SER A 57 -0.43 -21.34 -10.66
C SER A 57 -0.98 -19.90 -10.72
N ALA A 58 -2.26 -19.73 -11.04
CA ALA A 58 -2.89 -18.41 -11.04
C ALA A 58 -2.82 -17.74 -9.66
N GLU A 59 -2.97 -18.53 -8.59
CA GLU A 59 -2.90 -18.07 -7.21
C GLU A 59 -1.47 -17.67 -6.82
N GLU A 60 -0.47 -18.48 -7.18
CA GLU A 60 0.95 -18.16 -6.93
C GLU A 60 1.38 -16.89 -7.66
N ARG A 61 0.95 -16.71 -8.92
CA ARG A 61 1.22 -15.49 -9.69
C ARG A 61 0.57 -14.27 -9.04
N HIS A 62 -0.68 -14.40 -8.61
CA HIS A 62 -1.39 -13.32 -7.93
C HIS A 62 -0.70 -12.95 -6.61
N ALA A 63 -0.39 -13.94 -5.77
CA ALA A 63 0.30 -13.75 -4.51
C ALA A 63 1.67 -13.09 -4.71
N HIS A 64 2.43 -13.52 -5.73
CA HIS A 64 3.73 -12.94 -6.06
C HIS A 64 3.63 -11.47 -6.49
N LEU A 65 2.71 -11.15 -7.41
CA LEU A 65 2.52 -9.77 -7.86
C LEU A 65 2.06 -8.87 -6.69
N MET A 66 1.14 -9.35 -5.87
CA MET A 66 0.65 -8.60 -4.71
C MET A 66 1.75 -8.40 -3.67
N GLY A 67 2.54 -9.42 -3.36
CA GLY A 67 3.65 -9.31 -2.41
C GLY A 67 4.65 -8.22 -2.81
N ILE A 68 5.07 -8.21 -4.08
CA ILE A 68 5.99 -7.19 -4.61
C ILE A 68 5.39 -5.78 -4.54
N LEU A 69 4.07 -5.63 -4.82
CA LEU A 69 3.40 -4.34 -4.70
C LEU A 69 3.29 -3.87 -3.25
N THR A 70 2.89 -4.75 -2.34
CA THR A 70 2.75 -4.43 -0.92
C THR A 70 4.08 -4.00 -0.33
N GLU A 71 5.17 -4.73 -0.59
CA GLU A 71 6.52 -4.35 -0.15
C GLU A 71 6.91 -2.96 -0.69
N PHE A 72 6.68 -2.72 -1.98
CA PHE A 72 6.96 -1.42 -2.58
C PHE A 72 6.13 -0.28 -1.97
N LEU A 73 4.84 -0.51 -1.73
CA LEU A 73 3.94 0.50 -1.16
C LEU A 73 4.27 0.77 0.31
N ASP A 74 4.58 -0.26 1.09
CA ASP A 74 4.96 -0.14 2.50
C ASP A 74 6.19 0.75 2.66
N GLU A 75 7.25 0.51 1.88
CA GLU A 75 8.44 1.38 1.87
C GLU A 75 8.11 2.85 1.55
N ARG A 76 7.10 3.09 0.69
CA ARG A 76 6.70 4.44 0.28
C ARG A 76 5.90 5.13 1.36
N VAL A 77 4.96 4.41 1.96
CA VAL A 77 4.15 4.91 3.08
C VAL A 77 5.06 5.23 4.26
N GLN A 78 5.98 4.34 4.61
CA GLN A 78 6.92 4.57 5.71
C GLN A 78 7.73 5.87 5.50
N LYS A 79 8.27 6.09 4.29
CA LYS A 79 9.01 7.33 3.97
C LYS A 79 8.16 8.59 4.09
N VAL A 80 6.87 8.51 3.80
CA VAL A 80 5.96 9.66 3.96
C VAL A 80 5.67 9.90 5.44
N VAL A 81 5.39 8.84 6.20
CA VAL A 81 5.18 8.92 7.65
C VAL A 81 6.41 9.48 8.37
N ASP A 82 7.60 9.02 8.01
CA ASP A 82 8.87 9.50 8.57
C ASP A 82 9.12 10.99 8.30
N GLN A 83 8.55 11.55 7.22
CA GLN A 83 8.65 12.98 6.90
C GLN A 83 7.62 13.83 7.67
N ILE A 84 6.47 13.25 8.01
CA ILE A 84 5.42 13.92 8.79
C ILE A 84 5.76 13.93 10.28
N SER A 85 6.40 12.87 10.78
CA SER A 85 6.71 12.68 12.20
C SER A 85 7.61 13.74 12.86
N PRO A 86 8.63 14.35 12.21
CA PRO A 86 9.43 15.40 12.84
C PRO A 86 8.71 16.74 12.96
N GLU A 87 7.72 17.03 12.09
CA GLU A 87 7.00 18.32 12.11
C GLU A 87 5.76 18.30 13.02
N MET A 88 5.22 17.12 13.35
CA MET A 88 4.12 16.97 14.31
C MET A 88 4.57 16.88 15.79
N ALA A 89 5.86 16.62 16.04
CA ALA A 89 6.40 16.51 17.40
C ALA A 89 6.53 17.87 18.13
N ASP A 90 6.64 18.98 17.40
CA ASP A 90 6.72 20.33 17.98
C ASP A 90 5.35 20.93 18.36
N GLY A 91 4.25 20.19 18.14
CA GLY A 91 2.88 20.64 18.43
C GLY A 91 2.17 19.94 19.59
N LEU A 92 2.77 18.90 20.20
CA LEU A 92 2.15 18.11 21.26
C LEU A 92 2.96 18.16 22.56
N HIS A 93 3.18 19.38 23.05
CA HIS A 93 3.40 19.58 24.48
C HIS A 93 2.04 19.78 25.15
N GLU A 94 1.80 18.96 26.18
CA GLU A 94 0.81 19.15 27.25
C GLU A 94 -0.59 18.52 27.06
N TYR A 95 -0.66 17.19 27.06
CA TYR A 95 -1.59 16.50 27.95
C TYR A 95 -0.89 15.28 28.56
N GLY A 96 -0.60 15.38 29.86
CA GLY A 96 0.04 14.32 30.62
C GLY A 96 -0.85 13.09 30.75
N ILE A 97 -0.30 11.92 30.43
CA ILE A 97 -0.81 10.64 30.88
C ILE A 97 0.38 9.92 31.50
N GLU A 98 0.31 9.74 32.83
CA GLU A 98 1.27 8.97 33.59
C GLU A 98 1.23 7.49 33.16
N PRO A 99 2.37 6.77 33.22
CA PRO A 99 2.42 5.36 32.88
C PRO A 99 1.90 4.55 34.08
N ASP A 100 0.75 3.88 33.93
CA ASP A 100 0.36 2.83 34.88
C ASP A 100 0.52 1.45 34.26
N GLU A 101 1.21 0.64 35.04
CA GLU A 101 1.66 -0.71 34.74
C GLU A 101 0.48 -1.68 34.75
N ALA A 102 0.45 -2.62 33.80
CA ALA A 102 0.25 -4.05 34.06
C ALA A 102 0.08 -4.83 32.76
N LEU A 103 1.17 -5.45 32.32
CA LEU A 103 1.08 -6.68 31.54
C LEU A 103 0.43 -7.78 32.39
N PRO A 104 -0.32 -8.70 31.77
CA PRO A 104 -0.10 -10.09 32.06
C PRO A 104 0.29 -10.84 30.79
N LYS A 105 1.50 -11.42 30.85
CA LYS A 105 1.88 -12.58 30.05
C LYS A 105 1.09 -13.78 30.57
N THR A 106 0.47 -14.55 29.69
CA THR A 106 0.27 -15.99 29.90
C THR A 106 0.41 -16.72 28.57
N GLU A 107 1.22 -17.76 28.61
CA GLU A 107 1.75 -18.54 27.50
C GLU A 107 0.77 -19.63 27.03
N ALA A 108 0.85 -19.92 25.73
CA ALA A 108 0.77 -21.22 25.06
C ALA A 108 -0.48 -22.13 25.24
N LEU A 109 -1.13 -22.50 24.14
CA LEU A 109 -0.96 -23.81 23.46
C LEU A 109 -2.03 -24.03 22.35
N SER A 110 -1.51 -24.43 21.18
CA SER A 110 -2.02 -25.46 20.24
C SER A 110 -3.33 -25.31 19.46
N ASP A 111 -3.16 -25.56 18.15
CA ASP A 111 -3.88 -26.52 17.29
C ASP A 111 -4.83 -25.99 16.21
N GLU A 112 -4.80 -26.70 15.09
CA GLU A 112 -5.30 -26.40 13.75
C GLU A 112 -6.79 -26.01 13.68
N GLY A 113 -7.11 -24.98 12.88
CA GLY A 113 -8.48 -24.66 12.53
C GLY A 113 -8.62 -23.32 11.79
N ASP A 114 -9.19 -23.38 10.59
CA ASP A 114 -9.71 -22.28 9.78
C ASP A 114 -10.34 -21.16 10.64
N GLU A 115 -9.69 -19.98 10.75
CA GLU A 115 -10.29 -18.79 11.36
C GLU A 115 -10.52 -17.68 10.31
N PRO A 116 -11.75 -17.15 10.21
CA PRO A 116 -12.05 -16.03 9.34
C PRO A 116 -11.31 -14.79 9.81
N VAL A 117 -10.64 -14.10 8.88
CA VAL A 117 -10.08 -12.76 9.10
C VAL A 117 -11.15 -11.92 9.80
N PRO A 118 -10.88 -11.35 11.00
CA PRO A 118 -11.87 -10.53 11.67
C PRO A 118 -12.12 -9.32 10.79
N VAL A 119 -13.29 -9.30 10.14
CA VAL A 119 -13.84 -8.07 9.57
C VAL A 119 -13.96 -7.14 10.77
N SER A 120 -13.07 -6.16 10.87
CA SER A 120 -13.10 -5.18 11.95
C SER A 120 -14.51 -4.60 11.98
N SER A 121 -15.28 -4.98 13.00
CA SER A 121 -16.64 -4.51 13.17
C SER A 121 -16.57 -2.99 13.31
N ILE A 122 -17.34 -2.27 12.51
CA ILE A 122 -17.47 -0.81 12.61
C ILE A 122 -17.71 -0.47 14.08
N SER A 123 -16.88 0.39 14.66
CA SER A 123 -17.02 0.77 16.07
C SER A 123 -18.27 1.63 16.26
N GLN A 124 -18.81 1.65 17.48
CA GLN A 124 -19.97 2.49 17.80
C GLN A 124 -19.64 3.98 17.57
N GLU A 125 -18.39 4.37 17.80
CA GLU A 125 -17.89 5.73 17.59
C GLU A 125 -17.84 6.09 16.10
N GLU A 126 -17.33 5.18 15.26
CA GLU A 126 -17.33 5.34 13.79
C GLU A 126 -18.76 5.42 13.23
N PHE A 127 -19.67 4.62 13.78
CA PHE A 127 -21.07 4.63 13.39
C PHE A 127 -21.74 5.96 13.74
N GLU A 128 -21.53 6.46 14.96
CA GLU A 128 -22.10 7.73 15.41
C GLU A 128 -21.56 8.92 14.62
N GLN A 129 -20.25 8.93 14.35
CA GLN A 129 -19.61 9.92 13.51
C GLN A 129 -20.22 9.93 12.09
N PHE A 130 -20.39 8.75 11.47
CA PHE A 130 -20.98 8.67 10.15
C PHE A 130 -22.42 9.21 10.13
N VAL A 131 -23.25 8.83 11.09
CA VAL A 131 -24.67 9.24 11.15
C VAL A 131 -24.82 10.74 11.38
N HIS A 132 -24.00 11.31 12.26
CA HIS A 132 -24.16 12.71 12.67
C HIS A 132 -23.41 13.70 11.79
N ASP A 133 -22.24 13.32 11.26
CA ASP A 133 -21.35 14.26 10.58
C ASP A 133 -21.24 14.02 9.07
N ASP A 134 -21.20 12.77 8.62
CA ASP A 134 -20.94 12.45 7.20
C ASP A 134 -22.23 12.29 6.39
N LEU A 135 -23.22 11.58 6.95
CA LEU A 135 -24.50 11.31 6.30
C LEU A 135 -25.23 12.59 5.85
N PRO A 136 -25.29 13.69 6.63
CA PRO A 136 -25.95 14.92 6.20
C PRO A 136 -25.22 15.66 5.07
N LYS A 137 -23.93 15.35 4.85
CA LYS A 137 -23.10 16.03 3.85
C LYS A 137 -23.04 15.27 2.52
N LEU A 138 -23.63 14.08 2.43
CA LEU A 138 -23.68 13.30 1.19
C LEU A 138 -24.35 14.06 0.04
N ASP A 139 -25.40 14.83 0.32
CA ASP A 139 -26.10 15.65 -0.68
C ASP A 139 -25.42 17.00 -0.95
N ASN A 140 -24.38 17.34 -0.17
CA ASN A 140 -23.63 18.57 -0.37
C ASN A 140 -22.58 18.38 -1.45
N SER A 141 -22.96 18.70 -2.70
CA SER A 141 -22.07 18.62 -3.87
C SER A 141 -20.78 19.44 -3.73
N VAL A 142 -20.76 20.50 -2.92
CA VAL A 142 -19.55 21.31 -2.68
C VAL A 142 -18.60 20.57 -1.74
N TYR A 143 -19.13 19.98 -0.66
CA TYR A 143 -18.35 19.17 0.28
C TYR A 143 -17.81 17.89 -0.37
N PHE A 144 -18.63 17.21 -1.17
CA PHE A 144 -18.20 16.00 -1.87
C PHE A 144 -16.99 16.26 -2.78
N LYS A 145 -17.00 17.39 -3.52
CA LYS A 145 -15.87 17.81 -4.34
C LYS A 145 -14.61 18.09 -3.54
N THR A 146 -14.72 18.64 -2.32
CA THR A 146 -13.52 18.86 -1.49
C THR A 146 -12.83 17.57 -1.02
N ILE A 147 -13.52 16.43 -1.06
CA ILE A 147 -12.97 15.13 -0.65
C ILE A 147 -12.55 14.28 -1.87
N PHE A 148 -13.22 14.43 -3.02
CA PHE A 148 -13.09 13.51 -4.16
C PHE A 148 -12.64 14.15 -5.50
N ASP A 149 -12.42 15.48 -5.59
CA ASP A 149 -11.82 16.13 -6.78
C ASP A 149 -10.28 16.11 -6.78
#